data_AF-A0A9D5NH34-F1
#
_entry.id   AF-A0A9D5NH34-F1
#
_cell.length_a   1.000
_cell.length_b   1.000
_cell.length_c   1.000
_cell.angle_alpha   90.00
_cell.angle_beta   90.00
_cell.angle_gamma   90.00
#
_symmetry.space_group_name_H-M   'P 1'
#
loop_
_entity.id
_entity.type
_entity.pdbx_description
1 polymer ?
#
loop_
_entity_poly.entity_id
_entity_poly.type
_entity_poly.pdbx_seq_one_letter_code
_entity_poly.pdbx_strand_id
1 'polypeptide(L)'
;MIRKNTSGDISDEEFEQVLKPFLDDYDNFVLSYIMPEVIAYYIANSYYRGSMYEGSFLQHYNSAKDLINLFGEDYEQMKAEVFKLLKIKYALIVVNEDPLDLKQIEY
;
A
#
# COMPACT_ATOMS: atom_id res chain seq x y z
N MET A 1 18.17 15.94 -11.55
CA MET A 1 19.06 17.11 -11.33
C MET A 1 19.85 16.86 -10.07
N ILE A 2 21.17 17.04 -10.06
CA ILE A 2 21.93 17.09 -8.79
C ILE A 2 22.00 18.57 -8.42
N ARG A 3 21.34 18.96 -7.32
CA ARG A 3 21.31 20.36 -6.89
C ARG A 3 22.72 20.75 -6.44
N LYS A 4 23.36 21.64 -7.20
CA LYS A 4 24.78 21.99 -7.01
C LYS A 4 25.00 23.03 -5.90
N ASN A 5 23.96 23.78 -5.55
CA ASN A 5 24.00 24.79 -4.50
C ASN A 5 22.97 24.46 -3.40
N THR A 6 23.43 24.41 -2.15
CA THR A 6 22.63 24.15 -0.96
C THR A 6 22.56 25.38 -0.03
N SER A 7 23.09 26.53 -0.45
CA SER A 7 22.97 27.77 0.32
C SER A 7 21.63 28.44 0.05
N GLY A 8 20.80 28.59 1.09
CA GLY A 8 19.48 29.22 1.02
C GLY A 8 18.33 28.25 0.79
N ASP A 9 17.11 28.74 0.99
CA ASP A 9 15.88 27.99 0.78
C ASP A 9 15.56 27.85 -0.72
N ILE A 10 14.70 26.89 -1.04
CA ILE A 10 14.18 26.70 -2.40
C ILE A 10 13.17 27.81 -2.70
N SER A 11 13.13 28.31 -3.93
CA SER A 11 12.04 29.22 -4.31
C SER A 11 10.74 28.42 -4.49
N ASP A 12 9.60 29.08 -4.30
CA ASP A 12 8.29 28.47 -4.56
C ASP A 12 8.18 27.96 -6.01
N GLU A 13 8.76 28.70 -6.96
CA GLU A 13 8.78 28.29 -8.38
C GLU A 13 9.58 26.99 -8.58
N GLU A 14 10.75 26.87 -7.97
CA GLU A 14 11.55 25.64 -8.05
C GLU A 14 10.87 24.48 -7.33
N PHE A 15 10.22 24.75 -6.19
CA PHE A 15 9.42 23.75 -5.48
C PHE A 15 8.31 23.21 -6.38
N GLU A 16 7.45 24.08 -6.90
CA GLU A 16 6.27 23.69 -7.68
C GLU A 16 6.62 23.06 -9.02
N GLN A 17 7.69 23.52 -9.70
CA GLN A 17 8.03 23.02 -11.03
C GLN A 17 8.94 21.79 -11.02
N VAL A 18 9.72 21.58 -9.95
CA VAL A 18 10.73 20.51 -9.91
C VAL A 18 10.50 19.54 -8.77
N LEU A 19 10.38 20.02 -7.54
CA LEU A 19 10.32 19.13 -6.37
C LEU A 19 8.94 18.48 -6.23
N LYS A 20 7.86 19.26 -6.37
CA LYS A 20 6.50 18.77 -6.22
C LYS A 20 6.16 17.66 -7.23
N PRO A 21 6.41 17.78 -8.54
CA PRO A 21 6.12 16.69 -9.48
C PRO A 21 6.90 15.41 -9.17
N PHE A 22 8.16 15.55 -8.73
CA PHE A 22 8.95 14.40 -8.28
C PHE A 22 8.35 13.72 -7.04
N LEU A 23 7.92 14.49 -6.04
CA LEU A 23 7.26 13.97 -4.85
C LEU A 23 5.94 13.28 -5.21
N ASP A 24 5.12 13.92 -6.06
CA ASP A 24 3.86 13.36 -6.54
C ASP A 24 4.11 12.02 -7.29
N ASP A 25 5.11 11.96 -8.18
CA ASP A 25 5.47 10.73 -8.90
C ASP A 25 5.96 9.62 -7.95
N TYR A 26 6.77 9.97 -6.95
CA TYR A 26 7.27 9.03 -5.97
C TYR A 26 6.15 8.49 -5.06
N ASP A 27 5.28 9.37 -4.57
CA ASP A 27 4.11 8.99 -3.78
C ASP A 27 3.19 8.09 -4.61
N ASN A 28 2.91 8.45 -5.87
CA ASN A 28 2.13 7.63 -6.80
C ASN A 28 2.75 6.26 -7.01
N PHE A 29 4.08 6.16 -7.11
CA PHE A 29 4.76 4.88 -7.22
C PHE A 29 4.57 4.02 -5.96
N VAL A 30 4.74 4.60 -4.77
CA VAL A 30 4.53 3.90 -3.49
C VAL A 30 3.07 3.43 -3.38
N LEU A 31 2.10 4.30 -3.65
CA LEU A 31 0.68 3.98 -3.59
C LEU A 31 0.27 2.92 -4.62
N SER A 32 0.83 2.96 -5.83
CA SER A 32 0.40 2.05 -6.91
C SER A 32 1.08 0.69 -6.86
N TYR A 33 2.33 0.62 -6.40
CA TYR A 33 3.15 -0.59 -6.55
C TYR A 33 3.70 -1.15 -5.25
N ILE A 34 3.87 -0.35 -4.20
CA ILE A 34 4.51 -0.80 -2.96
C ILE A 34 3.47 -1.09 -1.89
N MET A 35 2.56 -0.16 -1.64
CA MET A 35 1.55 -0.27 -0.59
C MET A 35 0.60 -1.48 -0.78
N PRO A 36 0.04 -1.75 -1.98
CA PRO A 36 -0.81 -2.93 -2.18
C PRO A 36 -0.05 -4.24 -1.92
N GLU A 37 1.22 -4.31 -2.33
CA GLU A 37 2.08 -5.49 -2.16
C GLU A 37 2.38 -5.75 -0.68
N VAL A 38 2.73 -4.70 0.08
CA VAL A 38 3.01 -4.81 1.51
C VAL A 38 1.78 -5.29 2.27
N ILE A 39 0.60 -4.73 1.97
CA ILE A 39 -0.66 -5.11 2.62
C ILE A 39 -1.04 -6.55 2.26
N ALA A 40 -0.98 -6.92 0.97
CA ALA A 40 -1.27 -8.29 0.53
C ALA A 40 -0.32 -9.31 1.17
N TYR A 41 0.99 -9.00 1.24
CA TYR A 41 1.97 -9.85 1.91
C TYR A 41 1.69 -9.99 3.41
N TYR A 42 1.37 -8.89 4.11
CA TYR A 42 1.03 -8.92 5.53
C TYR A 42 -0.17 -9.87 5.80
N ILE A 43 -1.24 -9.73 5.01
CA ILE A 43 -2.44 -10.57 5.14
C ILE A 43 -2.12 -12.04 4.81
N ALA A 44 -1.47 -12.31 3.68
CA ALA A 44 -1.16 -13.67 3.28
C ALA A 44 -0.20 -14.37 4.25
N ASN A 45 0.86 -13.68 4.68
CA ASN A 45 1.84 -14.25 5.60
C ASN A 45 1.23 -14.54 6.98
N SER A 46 0.33 -13.68 7.47
CA SER A 46 -0.36 -13.93 8.74
C SER A 46 -1.36 -15.10 8.64
N TYR A 47 -2.07 -15.23 7.52
CA TYR A 47 -2.92 -16.39 7.24
C TYR A 47 -2.12 -17.70 7.25
N TYR A 48 -1.07 -17.79 6.42
CA TYR A 48 -0.29 -19.02 6.27
C TYR A 48 0.53 -19.41 7.52
N ARG A 49 0.84 -18.45 8.39
CA ARG A 49 1.52 -18.71 9.66
C ARG A 49 0.56 -18.95 10.82
N GLY A 50 -0.75 -18.86 10.61
CA GLY A 50 -1.74 -18.95 11.68
C GLY A 50 -1.57 -17.86 12.74
N SER A 51 -1.10 -16.67 12.34
CA SER A 51 -0.82 -15.54 13.24
C SER A 51 -1.77 -14.36 13.04
N MET A 52 -2.88 -14.58 12.32
CA MET A 52 -3.92 -13.58 12.09
C MET A 52 -4.87 -13.55 13.30
N TYR A 53 -5.05 -12.38 13.90
CA TYR A 53 -6.11 -12.14 14.88
C TYR A 53 -7.45 -11.92 14.17
N GLU A 54 -8.56 -12.20 14.86
CA GLU A 54 -9.89 -11.81 14.37
C GLU A 54 -9.98 -10.29 14.26
N GLY A 55 -10.42 -9.80 13.10
CA GLY A 55 -10.56 -8.39 12.81
C GLY A 55 -11.09 -8.19 11.40
N SER A 56 -11.49 -6.97 11.06
CA SER A 56 -11.94 -6.62 9.72
C SER A 56 -10.76 -6.45 8.76
N PHE A 57 -11.03 -6.55 7.46
CA PHE A 57 -10.07 -6.22 6.41
C PHE A 57 -9.47 -4.82 6.64
N LEU A 58 -10.30 -3.83 6.99
CA LEU A 58 -9.86 -2.46 7.25
C LEU A 58 -8.87 -2.37 8.42
N GLN A 59 -9.06 -3.18 9.48
CA GLN A 59 -8.12 -3.21 10.60
C GLN A 59 -6.74 -3.77 10.18
N HIS A 60 -6.72 -4.88 9.44
CA HIS A 60 -5.48 -5.45 8.92
C HIS A 60 -4.81 -4.55 7.88
N TYR A 61 -5.61 -3.93 7.01
CA TYR A 61 -5.19 -2.92 6.04
C TYR A 61 -4.47 -1.77 6.73
N ASN A 62 -5.09 -1.14 7.73
CA ASN A 62 -4.49 -0.01 8.45
C ASN A 62 -3.22 -0.44 9.19
N SER A 63 -3.25 -1.59 9.87
CA SER A 63 -2.08 -2.12 10.59
C SER A 63 -0.88 -2.34 9.68
N ALA A 64 -1.10 -2.81 8.44
CA ALA A 64 -0.03 -3.01 7.46
C ALA A 64 0.42 -1.69 6.82
N LYS A 65 -0.54 -0.81 6.48
CA LYS A 65 -0.30 0.49 5.87
C LYS A 65 0.54 1.41 6.75
N ASP A 66 0.35 1.37 8.07
CA ASP A 66 1.05 2.23 9.02
C ASP A 66 2.58 2.20 8.90
N LEU A 67 3.16 1.12 8.35
CA LEU A 67 4.59 1.02 8.06
C LEU A 67 5.09 2.05 7.02
N ILE A 68 4.26 2.39 6.04
CA ILE A 68 4.62 3.24 4.90
C ILE A 68 4.47 4.73 5.23
N ASN A 69 3.60 5.08 6.19
CA ASN A 69 3.34 6.46 6.62
C ASN A 69 3.05 7.42 5.44
N LEU A 70 2.25 6.98 4.48
CA LEU A 70 1.77 7.75 3.33
C LEU A 70 0.23 7.74 3.31
N PHE A 71 -0.36 8.86 2.89
CA PHE A 71 -1.80 9.11 2.97
C PHE A 71 -2.32 9.74 1.68
N GLY A 72 -3.63 9.68 1.46
CA GLY A 72 -4.28 10.23 0.27
C GLY A 72 -4.54 9.20 -0.82
N GLU A 73 -4.44 7.92 -0.49
CA GLU A 73 -4.78 6.85 -1.41
C GLU A 73 -6.28 6.76 -1.67
N ASP A 74 -6.64 6.34 -2.88
CA ASP A 74 -8.00 5.84 -3.15
C ASP A 74 -8.13 4.46 -2.49
N TYR A 75 -8.83 4.41 -1.36
CA TYR A 75 -9.03 3.20 -0.58
C TYR A 75 -9.69 2.07 -1.38
N GLU A 76 -10.66 2.37 -2.23
CA GLU A 76 -11.39 1.34 -2.99
C GLU A 76 -10.51 0.78 -4.11
N GLN A 77 -9.74 1.62 -4.80
CA GLN A 77 -8.75 1.17 -5.77
C GLN A 77 -7.66 0.33 -5.11
N MET A 78 -7.14 0.78 -3.97
CA MET A 78 -6.11 0.08 -3.20
C MET A 78 -6.62 -1.29 -2.74
N LYS A 79 -7.83 -1.36 -2.17
CA LYS A 79 -8.48 -2.61 -1.75
C LYS A 79 -8.62 -3.59 -2.93
N ALA A 80 -9.06 -3.11 -4.09
CA ALA A 80 -9.19 -3.95 -5.28
C ALA A 80 -7.84 -4.54 -5.73
N GLU A 81 -6.76 -3.76 -5.70
CA GLU A 81 -5.42 -4.26 -6.03
C GLU A 81 -4.89 -5.24 -4.97
N VAL A 82 -5.14 -5.01 -3.68
CA VAL A 82 -4.81 -5.98 -2.61
C VAL A 82 -5.54 -7.31 -2.84
N PHE A 83 -6.85 -7.29 -3.14
CA PHE A 83 -7.62 -8.52 -3.37
C PHE A 83 -7.12 -9.28 -4.61
N LYS A 84 -6.77 -8.55 -5.66
CA LYS A 84 -6.17 -9.11 -6.87
C LYS A 84 -4.82 -9.76 -6.55
N LEU A 85 -3.94 -9.11 -5.78
CA LEU A 85 -2.64 -9.64 -5.37
C LEU A 85 -2.79 -10.89 -4.49
N LEU A 86 -3.69 -10.87 -3.51
CA LEU A 86 -4.03 -12.03 -2.67
C LEU A 86 -4.40 -13.24 -3.54
N LYS A 87 -5.25 -13.02 -4.56
CA LYS A 87 -5.65 -14.08 -5.47
C LYS A 87 -4.48 -14.59 -6.30
N ILE A 88 -3.82 -13.72 -7.07
CA ILE A 88 -2.86 -14.16 -8.10
C ILE A 88 -1.52 -14.60 -7.54
N LYS A 89 -1.05 -14.01 -6.43
CA LYS A 89 0.27 -14.32 -5.86
C LYS A 89 0.20 -15.33 -4.72
N TYR A 90 -0.87 -15.27 -3.94
CA TYR A 90 -0.99 -16.04 -2.70
C TYR A 90 -2.09 -17.09 -2.76
N ALA A 91 -2.83 -17.21 -3.86
CA ALA A 91 -3.94 -18.17 -3.97
C ALA A 91 -4.97 -18.02 -2.83
N LEU A 92 -5.23 -16.78 -2.39
CA LEU A 92 -6.21 -16.44 -1.37
C LEU A 92 -7.31 -15.54 -1.95
N ILE A 93 -8.56 -15.83 -1.62
CA ILE A 93 -9.69 -14.95 -1.92
C ILE A 93 -10.35 -14.49 -0.61
N VAL A 94 -10.75 -13.23 -0.56
CA VAL A 94 -11.54 -12.67 0.54
C VAL A 94 -12.99 -13.10 0.36
N VAL A 95 -13.57 -13.76 1.35
CA VAL A 95 -14.98 -14.21 1.34
C VAL A 95 -15.87 -13.36 2.24
N ASN A 96 -15.30 -12.72 3.25
CA ASN A 96 -15.94 -11.72 4.09
C ASN A 96 -14.91 -10.65 4.50
N GLU A 97 -15.35 -9.39 4.64
CA GLU A 97 -14.47 -8.29 5.05
C GLU A 97 -14.55 -7.98 6.55
N ASP A 98 -15.63 -8.37 7.24
CA ASP A 98 -15.83 -8.10 8.67
C ASP A 98 -16.66 -9.20 9.36
N PRO A 99 -16.03 -10.11 10.12
CA PRO A 99 -14.58 -10.30 10.23
C PRO A 99 -13.96 -10.76 8.90
N LEU A 100 -12.67 -10.44 8.69
CA LEU A 100 -11.91 -10.88 7.54
C LEU A 100 -11.89 -12.41 7.50
N ASP A 101 -12.45 -12.97 6.44
CA ASP A 101 -12.41 -14.40 6.16
C ASP A 101 -11.79 -14.65 4.79
N LEU A 102 -10.89 -15.63 4.72
CA LEU A 102 -10.03 -15.92 3.60
C LEU A 102 -10.14 -17.40 3.24
N LYS A 103 -10.30 -17.67 1.94
CA LYS A 103 -10.29 -19.03 1.40
C LYS A 103 -9.09 -19.23 0.49
N GLN A 104 -8.34 -20.30 0.74
CA GLN A 104 -7.32 -20.77 -0.18
C GLN A 104 -7.95 -21.43 -1.41
N ILE A 105 -7.38 -21.16 -2.57
CA ILE A 105 -7.73 -21.77 -3.85
C ILE A 105 -6.55 -22.55 -4.43
N GLU A 106 -6.85 -23.52 -5.29
CA GLU A 106 -5.87 -24.30 -6.05
C GLU A 106 -5.97 -23.92 -7.53
N TYR A 107 -4.85 -23.97 -8.26
CA TYR A 107 -4.74 -23.61 -9.68
C TYR A 107 -4.48 -24.83 -10.55
#